data_AF-R0IAX6-F1
#
_entry.id   AF-R0IAX6-F1
#
_cell.length_a   1.000
_cell.length_b   1.000
_cell.length_c   1.000
_cell.angle_alpha   90.00
_cell.angle_beta   90.00
_cell.angle_gamma   90.00
#
_symmetry.space_group_name_H-M   'P 1'
#
loop_
_entity.id
_entity.type
_entity.pdbx_description
1 polymer ?
#
loop_
_entity_poly.entity_id
_entity_poly.type
_entity_poly.pdbx_seq_one_letter_code
_entity_poly.pdbx_strand_id
1 'polypeptide(L)'
;RVYVRDDDTGLVWFESRGGKATLQANRMFKKAVEAKSHQRLSGADRKKLRRTVRNRLPLLTDELLDVILPPKVEITLSKFQNRVHVYSIEGGCPMFFDIDGRGTEIFPTVFALWEAPEMLPSFMLKGGEVSRYVLGGADLMFPGILIPPQGYPSFSAGEIWAVKVPGNQAPIAVGCTTMSSEEALKAGLHGKALRITHYYRDFLWESAEGHYVPNAGFMENVVMEDPSYLASGSVEEITDSSAGPQTGTELEDESGDVNNIGPSTSVTDSKNDTEEHVVGSMNELNLTDDVSANEANTDKQNIFSPEEVDALLDQCLLQALHTTLKEKDLPIPGSTLWANHVLPCRPSGLTLDIKKSSHKKLSKWLQSKASTGMISVKEDKHKKEIVLISVNRSHPDYKSFKPEKKKAEVSESPGERSTLQAQSEKMLEIIEVYKPSIHNSGIFASVGEDKGNLYTASEATDVVFRYIEKENLVKPINKSMVVLDAILCDALFKGAIKKGSAYPSEIHKKDVGSTFVGRMQPHHVVMRGGGEPVVRKGAIKPVQIMTERRQGNKKVTKVTGMETFLIDPDSFGSELQKKFACSTSVGELPGKKGYEVLIQGGVIDNLAKYLVEHYGVPKRYIEILDKTRK
;
A
#
# COMPACT_ATOMS: atom_id res chain seq x y z
N ARG A 1 -1.08 35.70 38.14
CA ARG A 1 -1.34 35.74 39.60
C ARG A 1 -2.84 35.89 39.82
N VAL A 2 -3.52 34.77 40.09
CA VAL A 2 -4.73 34.67 40.92
C VAL A 2 -4.60 33.30 41.58
N TYR A 3 -4.70 33.26 42.91
CA TYR A 3 -4.64 32.06 43.73
C TYR A 3 -6.06 31.58 44.03
N VAL A 4 -6.28 30.27 43.97
CA VAL A 4 -7.32 29.56 44.74
C VAL A 4 -6.63 28.32 45.33
N ARG A 5 -6.87 28.06 46.61
CA ARG A 5 -6.25 27.01 47.45
C ARG A 5 -7.26 25.89 47.72
N ASP A 6 -6.72 24.70 48.01
CA ASP A 6 -7.28 23.53 48.72
C ASP A 6 -8.38 22.72 47.98
N ASP A 7 -8.41 21.38 47.95
CA ASP A 7 -7.68 20.29 48.63
C ASP A 7 -7.64 19.01 47.75
N ASP A 8 -6.63 18.17 47.99
CA ASP A 8 -6.53 16.72 47.70
C ASP A 8 -7.13 16.14 46.41
N THR A 9 -6.29 15.95 45.38
CA THR A 9 -6.15 14.73 44.53
C THR A 9 -5.17 14.99 43.38
N GLY A 10 -4.38 13.98 43.01
CA GLY A 10 -3.15 14.13 42.21
C GLY A 10 -3.30 14.67 40.79
N LEU A 11 -2.25 15.33 40.30
CA LEU A 11 -1.95 15.57 38.89
C LEU A 11 -0.50 16.06 38.72
N VAL A 12 0.28 15.37 37.88
CA VAL A 12 1.65 15.74 37.49
C VAL A 12 1.57 16.76 36.34
N TRP A 13 2.16 17.94 36.53
CA TRP A 13 2.14 19.05 35.58
C TRP A 13 3.42 19.11 34.73
N PHE A 14 3.26 19.34 33.42
CA PHE A 14 4.34 19.74 32.51
C PHE A 14 4.50 21.26 32.53
N GLU A 15 5.70 21.76 32.87
CA GLU A 15 6.01 23.19 32.87
C GLU A 15 6.59 23.63 31.52
N SER A 16 5.97 24.63 30.89
CA SER A 16 6.53 25.40 29.79
C SER A 16 6.89 26.79 30.30
N ARG A 17 8.18 27.11 30.33
CA ARG A 17 8.66 28.50 30.45
C ARG A 17 9.76 28.74 29.43
N GLY A 18 9.55 29.77 28.62
CA GLY A 18 10.47 30.21 27.57
C GLY A 18 11.61 31.08 28.10
N GLY A 19 12.66 31.16 27.27
CA GLY A 19 13.61 32.27 27.26
C GLY A 19 15.09 31.90 27.38
N LYS A 20 15.67 31.37 26.29
CA LYS A 20 16.92 31.86 25.65
C LYS A 20 17.21 31.01 24.42
N ALA A 21 17.59 31.68 23.34
CA ALA A 21 17.77 31.08 22.02
C ALA A 21 18.89 30.04 22.02
N THR A 22 18.50 28.77 22.07
CA THR A 22 19.32 27.64 21.65
C THR A 22 18.50 26.92 20.60
N LEU A 23 19.11 26.62 19.46
CA LEU A 23 18.51 26.02 18.26
C LEU A 23 17.32 25.12 18.60
N GLN A 24 16.14 25.54 18.17
CA GLN A 24 14.92 24.74 18.23
C GLN A 24 15.23 23.32 17.74
N ALA A 25 15.05 22.36 18.63
CA ALA A 25 14.98 20.95 18.30
C ALA A 25 13.73 20.72 17.42
N ASN A 26 13.85 21.05 16.13
CA ASN A 26 12.89 20.63 15.12
C ASN A 26 13.03 19.12 14.96
N ARG A 27 11.97 18.38 15.34
CA ARG A 27 11.83 16.95 15.03
C ARG A 27 11.79 16.81 13.51
N MET A 28 12.87 16.30 12.93
CA MET A 28 13.32 16.66 11.59
C MET A 28 12.38 16.19 10.45
N PHE A 29 11.88 14.96 10.54
CA PHE A 29 10.95 14.38 9.55
C PHE A 29 9.57 14.08 10.15
N LYS A 30 9.11 14.90 11.10
CA LYS A 30 7.75 14.79 11.67
C LYS A 30 6.70 15.57 10.87
N LYS A 31 7.13 16.43 9.93
CA LYS A 31 6.24 17.18 9.04
C LYS A 31 6.69 16.96 7.60
N ALA A 32 5.75 17.05 6.65
CA ALA A 32 6.06 17.03 5.24
C ALA A 32 7.10 18.10 4.92
N VAL A 33 8.23 17.68 4.38
CA VAL A 33 9.26 18.59 3.87
C VAL A 33 9.58 18.12 2.45
N GLU A 34 9.34 18.98 1.48
CA GLU A 34 9.72 18.70 0.10
C GLU A 34 11.18 19.08 -0.16
N ALA A 35 11.83 18.31 -1.04
CA ALA A 35 13.17 18.63 -1.50
C ALA A 35 13.14 19.91 -2.37
N LYS A 36 14.03 20.85 -2.08
CA LYS A 36 14.20 22.09 -2.85
C LYS A 36 14.92 21.84 -4.18
N SER A 37 15.86 20.90 -4.19
CA SER A 37 16.59 20.53 -5.40
C SER A 37 17.18 19.13 -5.29
N HIS A 38 17.36 18.50 -6.46
CA HIS A 38 18.05 17.24 -6.62
C HIS A 38 19.32 17.47 -7.44
N GLN A 39 20.42 16.84 -7.02
CA GLN A 39 21.71 16.96 -7.69
C GLN A 39 22.39 15.59 -7.72
N ARG A 40 22.79 15.10 -8.90
CA ARG A 40 23.64 13.92 -9.01
C ARG A 40 25.04 14.21 -8.47
N LEU A 41 25.58 13.33 -7.63
CA LEU A 41 26.90 13.50 -7.04
C LEU A 41 28.01 13.16 -8.02
N SER A 42 29.02 14.05 -8.08
CA SER A 42 30.25 13.80 -8.84
C SER A 42 31.02 12.60 -8.27
N GLY A 43 31.89 11.98 -9.07
CA GLY A 43 32.73 10.87 -8.58
C GLY A 43 33.65 11.25 -7.41
N ALA A 44 34.08 12.51 -7.35
CA ALA A 44 34.88 13.03 -6.23
C ALA A 44 34.05 13.18 -4.95
N ASP A 45 32.83 13.71 -5.06
CA ASP A 45 31.93 13.89 -3.91
C ASP A 45 31.43 12.54 -3.37
N ARG A 46 31.22 11.54 -4.24
CA ARG A 46 30.91 10.17 -3.83
C ARG A 46 32.02 9.55 -2.97
N LYS A 47 33.29 9.71 -3.39
CA LYS A 47 34.45 9.26 -2.60
C LYS A 47 34.55 10.01 -1.26
N LYS A 48 34.25 11.31 -1.26
CA LYS A 48 34.22 12.13 -0.03
C LYS A 48 33.13 11.63 0.93
N LEU A 49 31.91 11.39 0.44
CA LEU A 49 30.80 10.86 1.23
C LEU A 49 31.17 9.53 1.88
N ARG A 50 31.70 8.58 1.11
CA ARG A 50 32.15 7.28 1.62
C ARG A 50 33.19 7.41 2.73
N ARG A 51 34.18 8.31 2.55
CA ARG A 51 35.19 8.57 3.59
C ARG A 51 34.57 9.18 4.85
N THR A 52 33.64 10.12 4.70
CA THR A 52 32.95 10.73 5.85
C THR A 52 32.10 9.72 6.61
N VAL A 53 31.33 8.87 5.91
CA VAL A 53 30.51 7.81 6.51
C VAL A 53 31.40 6.83 7.28
N ARG A 54 32.49 6.35 6.66
CA ARG A 54 33.44 5.44 7.32
C ARG A 54 34.08 6.04 8.58
N ASN A 55 34.43 7.32 8.54
CA ASN A 55 35.00 8.01 9.70
C ASN A 55 34.00 8.18 10.85
N ARG A 56 32.70 8.25 10.54
CA ARG A 56 31.63 8.46 11.53
C ARG A 56 31.04 7.17 12.09
N LEU A 57 31.08 6.11 11.30
CA LEU A 57 30.53 4.79 11.63
C LEU A 57 31.68 3.78 11.69
N PRO A 58 32.43 3.71 12.81
CA PRO A 58 33.62 2.86 12.91
C PRO A 58 33.29 1.36 12.84
N LEU A 59 32.05 0.96 13.12
CA LEU A 59 31.56 -0.41 13.00
C LEU A 59 31.29 -0.82 11.53
N LEU A 60 31.31 0.12 10.59
CA LEU A 60 31.02 -0.15 9.19
C LEU A 60 32.28 -0.66 8.46
N THR A 61 32.30 -1.95 8.13
CA THR A 61 33.35 -2.56 7.31
C THR A 61 33.33 -2.04 5.87
N ASP A 62 34.43 -2.16 5.12
CA ASP A 62 34.46 -1.76 3.70
C ASP A 62 33.46 -2.57 2.86
N GLU A 63 33.30 -3.86 3.18
CA GLU A 63 32.36 -4.77 2.52
C GLU A 63 30.91 -4.30 2.72
N LEU A 64 30.53 -3.95 3.95
CA LEU A 64 29.19 -3.48 4.25
C LEU A 64 28.92 -2.08 3.65
N LEU A 65 29.95 -1.22 3.59
CA LEU A 65 29.86 0.05 2.88
C LEU A 65 29.68 -0.13 1.36
N ASP A 66 30.24 -1.17 0.77
CA ASP A 66 30.04 -1.52 -0.64
C ASP A 66 28.64 -2.07 -0.93
N VAL A 67 28.02 -2.76 0.03
CA VAL A 67 26.62 -3.18 -0.04
C VAL A 67 25.69 -1.96 0.00
N ILE A 68 25.86 -1.07 0.98
CA ILE A 68 24.96 0.10 1.17
C ILE A 68 25.21 1.19 0.12
N LEU A 69 26.46 1.43 -0.28
CA LEU A 69 26.84 2.47 -1.25
C LEU A 69 27.77 1.91 -2.33
N PRO A 70 27.26 1.14 -3.31
CA PRO A 70 28.11 0.52 -4.32
C PRO A 70 28.94 1.55 -5.11
N PRO A 71 30.23 1.29 -5.38
CA PRO A 71 31.15 2.29 -5.94
C PRO A 71 30.79 2.74 -7.36
N LYS A 72 30.07 1.91 -8.12
CA LYS A 72 29.67 2.17 -9.51
C LYS A 72 28.27 2.78 -9.65
N VAL A 73 27.53 2.93 -8.55
CA VAL A 73 26.13 3.40 -8.58
C VAL A 73 26.06 4.92 -8.57
N GLU A 74 25.08 5.47 -9.28
CA GLU A 74 24.76 6.89 -9.27
C GLU A 74 24.00 7.26 -7.98
N ILE A 75 24.51 8.26 -7.27
CA ILE A 75 23.93 8.74 -6.02
C ILE A 75 23.35 10.14 -6.26
N THR A 76 22.10 10.33 -5.89
CA THR A 76 21.39 11.60 -5.94
C THR A 76 21.36 12.24 -4.56
N LEU A 77 21.77 13.52 -4.50
CA LEU A 77 21.67 14.37 -3.34
C LEU A 77 20.40 15.24 -3.43
N SER A 78 19.48 15.02 -2.50
CA SER A 78 18.26 15.81 -2.31
C SER A 78 18.49 16.85 -1.22
N LYS A 79 18.37 18.14 -1.55
CA LYS A 79 18.59 19.26 -0.63
C LYS A 79 17.26 19.80 -0.13
N PHE A 80 17.04 19.79 1.17
CA PHE A 80 15.81 20.27 1.80
C PHE A 80 15.94 21.72 2.28
N GLN A 81 14.80 22.39 2.46
CA GLN A 81 14.76 23.79 2.93
C GLN A 81 15.42 23.99 4.30
N ASN A 82 15.42 22.94 5.13
CA ASN A 82 16.00 22.93 6.46
C ASN A 82 17.52 22.69 6.48
N ARG A 83 18.21 22.80 5.33
CA ARG A 83 19.64 22.47 5.12
C ARG A 83 19.99 20.98 5.25
N VAL A 84 18.98 20.13 5.40
CA VAL A 84 19.15 18.68 5.41
C VAL A 84 19.51 18.20 4.01
N HIS A 85 20.48 17.31 3.94
CA HIS A 85 20.92 16.66 2.72
C HIS A 85 20.61 15.17 2.81
N VAL A 86 19.83 14.64 1.88
CA VAL A 86 19.53 13.19 1.81
C VAL A 86 20.24 12.61 0.60
N TYR A 87 20.93 11.49 0.82
CA TYR A 87 21.67 10.75 -0.17
C TYR A 87 20.91 9.47 -0.52
N SER A 88 20.43 9.39 -1.76
CA SER A 88 19.67 8.26 -2.29
C SER A 88 20.40 7.60 -3.45
N ILE A 89 20.25 6.28 -3.56
CA ILE A 89 20.66 5.55 -4.76
C ILE A 89 19.66 5.84 -5.87
N GLU A 90 20.14 6.10 -7.10
CA GLU A 90 19.24 6.30 -8.24
C GLU A 90 18.37 5.06 -8.50
N GLY A 91 17.05 5.24 -8.50
CA GLY A 91 16.07 4.15 -8.61
C GLY A 91 15.89 3.31 -7.33
N GLY A 92 16.41 3.75 -6.18
CA GLY A 92 16.32 3.02 -4.91
C GLY A 92 16.02 3.91 -3.70
N CYS A 93 16.11 3.30 -2.51
CA CYS A 93 15.79 3.96 -1.23
C CYS A 93 16.84 5.00 -0.80
N PRO A 94 16.47 5.98 0.04
CA PRO A 94 17.42 6.87 0.69
C PRO A 94 18.29 6.08 1.68
N MET A 95 19.62 6.26 1.64
CA MET A 95 20.57 5.48 2.45
C MET A 95 21.15 6.29 3.61
N PHE A 96 21.47 7.56 3.37
CA PHE A 96 22.03 8.43 4.41
C PHE A 96 21.39 9.80 4.37
N PHE A 97 21.37 10.47 5.51
CA PHE A 97 21.01 11.88 5.59
C PHE A 97 21.98 12.64 6.49
N ASP A 98 22.16 13.91 6.19
CA ASP A 98 23.05 14.82 6.88
C ASP A 98 22.23 16.00 7.39
N ILE A 99 22.21 16.14 8.73
CA ILE A 99 21.34 17.07 9.46
C ILE A 99 21.75 18.53 9.19
N ASP A 100 23.05 18.80 9.11
CA ASP A 100 23.58 20.17 9.01
C ASP A 100 24.00 20.56 7.59
N GLY A 101 24.06 19.57 6.68
CA GLY A 101 24.48 19.72 5.29
C GLY A 101 25.97 20.03 5.14
N ARG A 102 26.75 19.93 6.22
CA ARG A 102 28.21 20.20 6.25
C ARG A 102 29.02 18.91 6.28
N GLY A 103 28.36 17.75 6.35
CA GLY A 103 28.98 16.44 6.47
C GLY A 103 29.50 16.14 7.87
N THR A 104 29.03 16.87 8.90
CA THR A 104 29.45 16.61 10.28
C THR A 104 28.48 15.69 11.02
N GLU A 105 27.19 15.74 10.68
CA GLU A 105 26.15 14.98 11.35
C GLU A 105 25.42 14.06 10.36
N ILE A 106 26.15 13.07 9.83
CA ILE A 106 25.62 12.06 8.89
C ILE A 106 25.07 10.87 9.66
N PHE A 107 23.83 10.48 9.33
CA PHE A 107 23.09 9.36 9.90
C PHE A 107 22.67 8.38 8.78
N PRO A 108 22.67 7.06 9.04
CA PRO A 108 22.01 6.10 8.17
C PRO A 108 20.49 6.22 8.27
N THR A 109 19.77 5.92 7.20
CA THR A 109 18.32 5.76 7.23
C THR A 109 17.92 4.41 7.82
N VAL A 110 16.63 4.22 8.15
CA VAL A 110 16.14 2.89 8.55
C VAL A 110 16.35 1.86 7.43
N PHE A 111 16.28 2.26 6.16
CA PHE A 111 16.56 1.37 5.02
C PHE A 111 18.03 0.90 5.02
N ALA A 112 18.99 1.81 5.18
CA ALA A 112 20.39 1.42 5.28
C ALA A 112 20.66 0.51 6.50
N LEU A 113 19.95 0.75 7.61
CA LEU A 113 20.03 -0.09 8.80
C LEU A 113 19.38 -1.46 8.64
N TRP A 114 18.47 -1.65 7.69
CA TRP A 114 17.89 -2.97 7.39
C TRP A 114 18.80 -3.81 6.51
N GLU A 115 19.50 -3.17 5.56
CA GLU A 115 20.56 -3.83 4.77
C GLU A 115 21.79 -4.18 5.64
N ALA A 116 22.08 -3.33 6.63
CA ALA A 116 23.27 -3.44 7.46
C ALA A 116 23.00 -3.16 8.95
N PRO A 117 22.29 -4.05 9.68
CA PRO A 117 21.91 -3.81 11.08
C PRO A 117 23.10 -3.69 12.05
N GLU A 118 24.26 -4.23 11.67
CA GLU A 118 25.48 -4.26 12.49
C GLU A 118 26.29 -2.94 12.42
N MET A 119 25.89 -2.00 11.56
CA MET A 119 26.62 -0.74 11.39
C MET A 119 26.52 0.22 12.59
N LEU A 120 25.58 -0.02 13.51
CA LEU A 120 25.35 0.78 14.71
C LEU A 120 25.05 -0.09 15.93
N PRO A 121 25.48 0.34 17.14
CA PRO A 121 24.96 -0.23 18.38
C PRO A 121 23.46 0.11 18.52
N SER A 122 22.71 -0.74 19.22
CA SER A 122 21.25 -0.58 19.35
C SER A 122 20.75 -0.67 20.80
N PHE A 123 19.83 0.22 21.18
CA PHE A 123 19.03 0.06 22.38
C PHE A 123 17.82 -0.85 22.11
N MET A 124 17.61 -1.82 22.99
CA MET A 124 16.43 -2.69 22.94
C MET A 124 15.30 -2.08 23.77
N LEU A 125 14.09 -1.97 23.22
CA LEU A 125 12.92 -1.52 23.98
C LEU A 125 12.45 -2.60 24.97
N LYS A 126 11.76 -2.22 26.05
CA LYS A 126 11.15 -3.17 27.00
C LYS A 126 10.05 -4.04 26.39
N GLY A 127 9.41 -3.59 25.32
CA GLY A 127 8.38 -4.34 24.62
C GLY A 127 7.98 -3.68 23.30
N GLY A 128 7.41 -4.48 22.39
CA GLY A 128 6.93 -4.03 21.08
C GLY A 128 5.96 -2.84 21.18
N GLU A 129 5.11 -2.83 22.21
CA GLU A 129 4.14 -1.77 22.44
C GLU A 129 4.73 -0.37 22.59
N VAL A 130 5.95 -0.25 23.14
CA VAL A 130 6.63 1.04 23.36
C VAL A 130 7.04 1.68 22.03
N SER A 131 7.17 0.88 20.97
CA SER A 131 7.50 1.38 19.63
C SER A 131 6.51 2.46 19.16
N ARG A 132 5.22 2.37 19.52
CA ARG A 132 4.19 3.36 19.15
C ARG A 132 4.57 4.80 19.50
N TYR A 133 5.31 5.00 20.59
CA TYR A 133 5.76 6.32 21.02
C TYR A 133 6.95 6.82 20.18
N VAL A 134 7.88 5.92 19.86
CA VAL A 134 9.03 6.21 19.00
C VAL A 134 8.57 6.52 17.58
N LEU A 135 7.61 5.75 17.05
CA LEU A 135 6.94 5.99 15.77
C LEU A 135 6.09 7.28 15.78
N GLY A 136 5.71 7.79 16.95
CA GLY A 136 5.12 9.13 17.10
C GLY A 136 6.14 10.28 17.07
N GLY A 137 7.42 9.95 16.86
CA GLY A 137 8.56 10.86 16.94
C GLY A 137 8.84 11.35 18.36
N ALA A 138 8.59 10.53 19.39
CA ALA A 138 9.03 10.79 20.75
C ALA A 138 10.50 10.38 20.94
N ASP A 139 11.19 11.06 21.84
CA ASP A 139 12.54 10.67 22.24
C ASP A 139 12.51 9.41 23.10
N LEU A 140 13.57 8.60 23.04
CA LEU A 140 13.69 7.41 23.87
C LEU A 140 14.17 7.81 25.27
N MET A 141 13.40 7.43 26.28
CA MET A 141 13.75 7.60 27.70
C MET A 141 14.31 6.29 28.26
N PHE A 142 15.29 6.36 29.17
CA PHE A 142 15.90 5.18 29.78
C PHE A 142 14.90 4.19 30.40
N PRO A 143 13.80 4.63 31.07
CA PRO A 143 12.80 3.68 31.59
C PRO A 143 12.11 2.82 30.53
N GLY A 144 12.14 3.21 29.24
CA GLY A 144 11.59 2.42 28.13
C GLY A 144 12.57 1.43 27.51
N ILE A 145 13.83 1.43 27.97
CA ILE A 145 14.91 0.58 27.47
C ILE A 145 15.00 -0.69 28.33
N LEU A 146 15.09 -1.84 27.67
CA LEU A 146 15.47 -3.10 28.30
C LEU A 146 16.98 -3.08 28.51
N ILE A 147 17.42 -3.19 29.76
CA ILE A 147 18.83 -3.21 30.10
C ILE A 147 19.23 -4.68 30.27
N PRO A 148 20.13 -5.21 29.42
CA PRO A 148 20.59 -6.58 29.57
C PRO A 148 21.37 -6.75 30.89
N PRO A 149 21.44 -7.96 31.46
CA PRO A 149 22.18 -8.21 32.71
C PRO A 149 23.65 -7.80 32.66
N GLN A 150 24.26 -7.87 31.47
CA GLN A 150 25.65 -7.47 31.22
C GLN A 150 25.83 -5.95 31.03
N GLY A 151 24.73 -5.19 30.97
CA GLY A 151 24.74 -3.76 30.64
C GLY A 151 25.04 -3.48 29.16
N TYR A 152 25.02 -2.19 28.82
CA TYR A 152 25.42 -1.71 27.50
C TYR A 152 26.92 -1.38 27.48
N PRO A 153 27.61 -1.48 26.33
CA PRO A 153 28.98 -0.97 26.20
C PRO A 153 29.03 0.51 26.54
N SER A 154 30.17 0.99 27.02
CA SER A 154 30.36 2.41 27.35
C SER A 154 30.17 3.28 26.11
N PHE A 155 29.33 4.31 26.22
CA PHE A 155 29.03 5.29 25.17
C PHE A 155 29.16 6.72 25.68
N SER A 156 29.58 7.60 24.77
CA SER A 156 29.66 9.04 24.98
C SER A 156 28.34 9.72 24.61
N ALA A 157 28.13 10.94 25.10
CA ALA A 157 27.02 11.78 24.63
C ALA A 157 27.27 12.21 23.16
N GLY A 158 26.23 12.14 22.33
CA GLY A 158 26.29 12.50 20.91
C GLY A 158 26.69 11.35 19.97
N GLU A 159 26.83 10.13 20.47
CA GLU A 159 27.07 8.94 19.64
C GLU A 159 25.80 8.48 18.93
N ILE A 160 25.96 7.90 17.74
CA ILE A 160 24.83 7.44 16.91
C ILE A 160 24.44 6.03 17.32
N TRP A 161 23.16 5.84 17.63
CA TRP A 161 22.61 4.57 18.09
C TRP A 161 21.28 4.27 17.39
N ALA A 162 21.02 2.98 17.18
CA ALA A 162 19.77 2.47 16.65
C ALA A 162 18.82 2.06 17.78
N VAL A 163 17.53 1.87 17.45
CA VAL A 163 16.52 1.35 18.37
C VAL A 163 15.92 0.08 17.77
N LYS A 164 15.86 -0.99 18.55
CA LYS A 164 15.24 -2.27 18.19
C LYS A 164 14.14 -2.63 19.18
N VAL A 165 13.22 -3.45 18.73
CA VAL A 165 12.18 -4.08 19.57
C VAL A 165 12.58 -5.53 19.88
N PRO A 166 12.18 -6.07 21.05
CA PRO A 166 12.34 -7.50 21.34
C PRO A 166 11.76 -8.36 20.21
N GLY A 167 12.40 -9.48 19.90
CA GLY A 167 11.93 -10.41 18.86
C GLY A 167 12.02 -9.91 17.41
N ASN A 168 12.60 -8.73 17.14
CA ASN A 168 12.78 -8.22 15.79
C ASN A 168 14.15 -7.56 15.62
N GLN A 169 14.97 -8.12 14.73
CA GLN A 169 16.36 -7.70 14.55
C GLN A 169 16.51 -6.41 13.74
N ALA A 170 15.47 -6.00 13.01
CA ALA A 170 15.49 -4.82 12.18
C ALA A 170 15.30 -3.53 13.02
N PRO A 171 16.20 -2.55 12.90
CA PRO A 171 16.04 -1.27 13.59
C PRO A 171 14.78 -0.49 13.19
N ILE A 172 14.10 0.09 14.18
CA ILE A 172 12.87 0.87 13.98
C ILE A 172 13.13 2.39 13.93
N ALA A 173 14.24 2.83 14.49
CA ALA A 173 14.62 4.23 14.56
C ALA A 173 16.13 4.39 14.76
N VAL A 174 16.62 5.59 14.48
CA VAL A 174 18.00 6.01 14.69
C VAL A 174 18.03 7.38 15.38
N GLY A 175 19.07 7.61 16.17
CA GLY A 175 19.22 8.85 16.91
C GLY A 175 20.62 9.05 17.47
N CYS A 176 20.78 10.09 18.30
CA CYS A 176 22.02 10.36 19.01
C CYS A 176 21.82 10.32 20.53
N THR A 177 22.78 9.76 21.26
CA THR A 177 22.75 9.67 22.72
C THR A 177 22.78 11.08 23.32
N THR A 178 22.01 11.30 24.40
CA THR A 178 21.94 12.62 25.05
C THR A 178 22.82 12.76 26.29
N MET A 179 23.29 11.66 26.85
CA MET A 179 24.18 11.61 28.01
C MET A 179 25.16 10.44 27.85
N SER A 180 26.28 10.48 28.56
CA SER A 180 27.23 9.36 28.60
C SER A 180 26.72 8.21 29.47
N SER A 181 27.33 7.02 29.36
CA SER A 181 27.01 5.90 30.25
C SER A 181 27.22 6.23 31.72
N GLU A 182 28.27 7.00 32.04
CA GLU A 182 28.53 7.44 33.43
C GLU A 182 27.45 8.38 33.96
N GLU A 183 27.01 9.33 33.14
CA GLU A 183 25.95 10.27 33.49
C GLU A 183 24.61 9.55 33.65
N ALA A 184 24.31 8.60 32.77
CA ALA A 184 23.11 7.77 32.84
C ALA A 184 23.08 6.94 34.13
N LEU A 185 24.20 6.33 34.52
CA LEU A 185 24.31 5.56 35.76
C LEU A 185 24.18 6.47 36.99
N LYS A 186 24.84 7.64 37.00
CA LYS A 186 24.70 8.64 38.08
C LYS A 186 23.26 9.15 38.22
N ALA A 187 22.54 9.28 37.11
CA ALA A 187 21.14 9.67 37.08
C ALA A 187 20.18 8.51 37.40
N GLY A 188 20.67 7.32 37.74
CA GLY A 188 19.84 6.15 38.03
C GLY A 188 19.01 5.69 36.82
N LEU A 189 19.57 5.81 35.61
CA LEU A 189 18.93 5.43 34.34
C LEU A 189 17.56 6.11 34.17
N HIS A 190 17.51 7.39 34.50
CA HIS A 190 16.35 8.25 34.30
C HIS A 190 16.65 9.38 33.31
N GLY A 191 15.61 9.83 32.64
CA GLY A 191 15.70 10.89 31.64
C GLY A 191 15.87 10.37 30.22
N LYS A 192 16.25 11.28 29.32
CA LYS A 192 16.36 11.02 27.89
C LYS A 192 17.63 10.24 27.60
N ALA A 193 17.49 9.10 26.93
CA ALA A 193 18.58 8.25 26.50
C ALA A 193 19.02 8.59 25.07
N LEU A 194 18.05 8.63 24.15
CA LEU A 194 18.29 8.84 22.72
C LEU A 194 17.38 9.93 22.17
N ARG A 195 17.98 10.91 21.49
CA ARG A 195 17.24 11.86 20.66
C ARG A 195 17.00 11.23 19.29
N ILE A 196 15.74 10.92 18.99
CA ILE A 196 15.36 10.29 17.73
C ILE A 196 15.47 11.32 16.59
N THR A 197 16.19 10.95 15.54
CA THR A 197 16.39 11.78 14.34
C THR A 197 15.57 11.29 13.16
N HIS A 198 15.44 9.98 13.01
CA HIS A 198 14.67 9.32 11.95
C HIS A 198 14.06 8.00 12.46
N TYR A 199 12.86 7.66 11.99
CA TYR A 199 12.11 6.46 12.41
C TYR A 199 11.20 5.92 11.31
N TYR A 200 10.76 4.67 11.46
CA TYR A 200 9.84 4.01 10.54
C TYR A 200 8.51 4.78 10.41
N ARG A 201 8.03 4.98 9.17
CA ARG A 201 6.84 5.81 8.83
C ARG A 201 6.94 7.29 9.19
N ASP A 202 8.15 7.82 9.31
CA ASP A 202 8.34 9.26 9.24
C ASP A 202 8.35 9.74 7.77
N PHE A 203 8.38 11.06 7.57
CA PHE A 203 8.31 11.63 6.22
C PHE A 203 9.48 11.25 5.31
N LEU A 204 10.64 10.90 5.88
CA LEU A 204 11.76 10.43 5.07
C LEU A 204 11.51 8.99 4.59
N TRP A 205 10.93 8.15 5.44
CA TRP A 205 10.51 6.80 5.05
C TRP A 205 9.37 6.83 4.01
N GLU A 206 8.34 7.66 4.22
CA GLU A 206 7.22 7.83 3.27
C GLU A 206 7.65 8.42 1.92
N SER A 207 8.78 9.13 1.87
CA SER A 207 9.31 9.67 0.62
C SER A 207 9.94 8.63 -0.31
N ALA A 208 10.18 7.40 0.18
CA ALA A 208 10.79 6.33 -0.60
C ALA A 208 9.73 5.57 -1.41
N GLU A 209 10.03 5.31 -2.69
CA GLU A 209 9.16 4.53 -3.56
C GLU A 209 9.07 3.06 -3.08
N GLY A 210 7.86 2.48 -3.10
CA GLY A 210 7.63 1.07 -2.78
C GLY A 210 7.38 0.73 -1.32
N HIS A 211 7.56 1.66 -0.37
CA HIS A 211 7.22 1.49 1.06
C HIS A 211 7.69 0.15 1.65
N TYR A 212 8.92 -0.25 1.32
CA TYR A 212 9.48 -1.52 1.75
C TYR A 212 9.53 -1.63 3.28
N VAL A 213 9.26 -2.84 3.78
CA VAL A 213 9.42 -3.22 5.19
C VAL A 213 10.16 -4.55 5.26
N PRO A 214 11.03 -4.75 6.28
CA PRO A 214 11.91 -5.92 6.33
C PRO A 214 11.21 -7.21 6.76
N ASN A 215 10.12 -7.13 7.54
CA ASN A 215 9.33 -8.28 7.96
C ASN A 215 7.88 -7.90 8.33
N ALA A 216 7.04 -8.91 8.52
CA ALA A 216 5.61 -8.75 8.86
C ALA A 216 5.36 -8.15 10.26
N GLY A 217 6.38 -8.01 11.10
CA GLY A 217 6.29 -7.35 12.41
C GLY A 217 6.15 -5.83 12.32
N PHE A 218 6.45 -5.21 11.18
CA PHE A 218 6.31 -3.76 10.96
C PHE A 218 4.87 -3.38 10.61
N MET A 219 4.03 -3.17 11.63
CA MET A 219 2.63 -2.75 11.45
C MET A 219 2.48 -1.24 11.35
N GLU A 220 1.25 -0.76 11.15
CA GLU A 220 0.97 0.66 10.90
C GLU A 220 1.42 1.61 12.03
N ASN A 221 1.19 1.21 13.28
CA ASN A 221 1.37 2.07 14.47
C ASN A 221 2.23 1.42 15.56
N VAL A 222 2.74 0.22 15.31
CA VAL A 222 3.53 -0.56 16.26
C VAL A 222 4.44 -1.51 15.49
N VAL A 223 5.64 -1.74 15.99
CA VAL A 223 6.50 -2.82 15.53
C VAL A 223 6.50 -3.92 16.59
N MET A 224 6.14 -5.12 16.17
CA MET A 224 6.08 -6.32 16.99
C MET A 224 7.22 -7.27 16.63
N GLU A 225 7.30 -8.37 17.36
CA GLU A 225 8.20 -9.49 17.10
C GLU A 225 7.99 -10.01 15.68
N ASP A 226 9.06 -10.48 15.04
CA ASP A 226 8.99 -11.05 13.70
C ASP A 226 8.23 -12.39 13.76
N PRO A 227 7.08 -12.54 13.07
CA PRO A 227 6.29 -13.77 13.08
C PRO A 227 7.06 -15.02 12.62
N SER A 228 8.15 -14.82 11.87
CA SER A 228 9.03 -15.90 11.38
C SER A 228 9.82 -16.55 12.53
N TYR A 229 10.13 -15.81 13.60
CA TYR A 229 10.82 -16.33 14.77
C TYR A 229 9.92 -17.18 15.68
N LEU A 230 8.60 -16.98 15.64
CA LEU A 230 7.63 -17.84 16.35
C LEU A 230 7.51 -19.24 15.70
N ALA A 231 7.86 -19.38 14.42
CA ALA A 231 7.83 -20.67 13.72
C ALA A 231 9.05 -21.56 14.02
N SER A 232 10.15 -20.97 14.49
CA SER A 232 11.36 -21.66 14.94
C SER A 232 11.44 -21.63 16.48
N GLY A 233 10.47 -22.26 17.14
CA GLY A 233 10.36 -22.23 18.59
C GLY A 233 11.46 -23.02 19.30
N SER A 234 12.22 -22.34 20.15
CA SER A 234 12.62 -22.90 21.46
C SER A 234 12.03 -21.97 22.52
N VAL A 235 10.87 -22.34 23.01
CA VAL A 235 10.18 -21.69 24.11
C VAL A 235 10.94 -22.05 25.40
N GLU A 236 11.67 -21.09 25.97
CA GLU A 236 12.01 -21.16 27.40
C GLU A 236 10.91 -20.45 28.18
N GLU A 237 9.94 -21.24 28.66
CA GLU A 237 9.01 -20.83 29.70
C GLU A 237 9.80 -20.65 31.01
N ILE A 238 9.92 -19.40 31.46
CA ILE A 238 10.32 -19.11 32.84
C ILE A 238 9.07 -19.23 33.72
N THR A 239 8.90 -20.40 34.34
CA THR A 239 8.02 -20.57 35.50
C THR A 239 8.79 -20.26 36.78
N ASP A 240 8.30 -19.28 37.53
CA ASP A 240 8.77 -18.91 38.87
C ASP A 240 8.17 -19.86 39.93
N SER A 241 9.01 -20.50 40.76
CA SER A 241 8.74 -20.82 42.18
C SER A 241 9.86 -21.66 42.85
N SER A 242 10.54 -21.02 43.81
CA SER A 242 10.86 -21.49 45.18
C SER A 242 11.47 -22.89 45.44
N ALA A 243 12.70 -22.85 46.00
CA ALA A 243 13.27 -23.66 47.11
C ALA A 243 14.64 -24.30 46.78
N GLY A 244 15.71 -23.87 47.46
CA GLY A 244 17.04 -24.51 47.40
C GLY A 244 17.17 -25.72 48.34
N PRO A 245 18.39 -26.20 48.69
CA PRO A 245 19.73 -25.96 48.12
C PRO A 245 20.53 -27.27 47.88
N GLN A 246 21.86 -27.15 47.61
CA GLN A 246 22.91 -28.21 47.61
C GLN A 246 23.06 -28.93 46.25
N THR A 247 24.22 -29.29 45.71
CA THR A 247 25.67 -29.38 46.06
C THR A 247 26.32 -29.79 44.73
N GLY A 248 27.37 -29.17 44.21
CA GLY A 248 28.76 -29.52 44.52
C GLY A 248 29.40 -30.32 43.35
N THR A 249 30.53 -29.79 42.88
CA THR A 249 31.70 -30.49 42.29
C THR A 249 31.61 -30.90 40.80
N GLU A 250 32.34 -30.31 39.83
CA GLU A 250 33.81 -30.23 39.52
C GLU A 250 34.30 -31.35 38.55
N LEU A 251 35.15 -30.92 37.59
CA LEU A 251 36.15 -31.67 36.77
C LEU A 251 35.67 -32.29 35.42
N GLU A 252 36.14 -31.78 34.27
CA GLU A 252 37.38 -32.16 33.50
C GLU A 252 37.16 -33.49 32.73
N ASP A 253 37.66 -33.77 31.52
CA ASP A 253 38.68 -33.19 30.67
C ASP A 253 38.63 -33.86 29.27
N GLU A 254 39.28 -33.22 28.28
CA GLU A 254 40.11 -33.80 27.18
C GLU A 254 39.61 -34.96 26.27
N SER A 255 40.05 -35.17 25.02
CA SER A 255 40.96 -34.54 24.04
C SER A 255 40.94 -35.41 22.75
N GLY A 256 41.56 -34.94 21.65
CA GLY A 256 42.05 -35.77 20.52
C GLY A 256 41.49 -35.40 19.14
N ASP A 257 42.04 -34.45 18.36
CA ASP A 257 43.23 -34.52 17.45
C ASP A 257 43.12 -35.63 16.36
N VAL A 258 43.46 -35.50 15.05
CA VAL A 258 44.03 -34.41 14.23
C VAL A 258 44.14 -34.85 12.73
N ASN A 259 44.12 -33.89 11.78
CA ASN A 259 44.82 -33.86 10.45
C ASN A 259 44.41 -34.80 9.28
N ASN A 260 44.55 -34.49 7.97
CA ASN A 260 44.92 -33.30 7.18
C ASN A 260 44.79 -33.59 5.64
N ILE A 261 44.70 -32.51 4.84
CA ILE A 261 45.35 -32.27 3.51
C ILE A 261 44.81 -32.90 2.18
N GLY A 262 44.46 -32.03 1.20
CA GLY A 262 44.36 -32.28 -0.27
C GLY A 262 45.73 -32.27 -0.98
N PRO A 263 45.98 -31.82 -2.25
CA PRO A 263 45.14 -31.18 -3.27
C PRO A 263 45.42 -31.60 -4.78
N SER A 264 44.71 -30.93 -5.72
CA SER A 264 45.11 -30.40 -7.06
C SER A 264 45.46 -31.22 -8.35
N THR A 265 44.67 -30.92 -9.42
CA THR A 265 44.96 -30.51 -10.84
C THR A 265 45.68 -31.39 -11.89
N SER A 266 45.12 -31.50 -13.12
CA SER A 266 45.81 -31.31 -14.45
C SER A 266 44.89 -31.53 -15.69
N VAL A 267 45.36 -31.06 -16.86
CA VAL A 267 44.75 -30.71 -18.17
C VAL A 267 44.98 -31.74 -19.31
N THR A 268 44.26 -31.60 -20.45
CA THR A 268 44.58 -31.85 -21.91
C THR A 268 43.41 -32.52 -22.67
N ASP A 269 43.23 -32.57 -24.00
CA ASP A 269 43.31 -31.67 -25.19
C ASP A 269 42.77 -32.50 -26.42
N SER A 270 42.38 -31.87 -27.55
CA SER A 270 42.26 -32.39 -28.95
C SER A 270 40.88 -32.70 -29.63
N LYS A 271 40.41 -31.74 -30.46
CA LYS A 271 40.22 -31.70 -31.95
C LYS A 271 39.52 -32.84 -32.76
N ASN A 272 38.43 -32.50 -33.51
CA ASN A 272 38.26 -32.34 -35.00
C ASN A 272 37.77 -33.64 -35.70
N ASP A 273 37.02 -33.70 -36.80
CA ASP A 273 36.73 -32.86 -37.99
C ASP A 273 35.27 -33.15 -38.47
N THR A 274 34.46 -32.20 -38.99
CA THR A 274 34.41 -31.59 -40.36
C THR A 274 33.76 -32.56 -41.38
N GLU A 275 32.66 -32.22 -42.06
CA GLU A 275 32.51 -31.58 -43.40
C GLU A 275 31.08 -31.94 -43.87
N GLU A 276 30.34 -31.29 -44.78
CA GLU A 276 30.44 -30.12 -45.67
C GLU A 276 28.99 -29.93 -46.20
N HIS A 277 28.45 -28.70 -46.33
CA HIS A 277 28.46 -27.86 -47.55
C HIS A 277 27.49 -28.37 -48.65
N VAL A 278 26.76 -27.60 -49.45
CA VAL A 278 26.98 -26.29 -50.07
C VAL A 278 25.63 -25.79 -50.64
N VAL A 279 25.47 -24.46 -50.70
CA VAL A 279 24.69 -23.60 -51.63
C VAL A 279 23.20 -23.89 -51.95
N GLY A 280 22.33 -22.89 -52.00
CA GLY A 280 22.56 -21.45 -51.96
C GLY A 280 21.56 -20.71 -52.85
N SER A 281 21.16 -19.53 -52.36
CA SER A 281 20.69 -18.36 -53.11
C SER A 281 19.34 -18.46 -53.82
N MET A 282 18.48 -17.44 -53.90
CA MET A 282 18.35 -16.03 -53.48
C MET A 282 17.12 -15.58 -54.35
N ASN A 283 16.17 -14.71 -54.02
CA ASN A 283 16.08 -13.68 -53.02
C ASN A 283 14.63 -13.15 -52.94
N GLU A 284 14.24 -12.71 -51.73
CA GLU A 284 13.56 -11.46 -51.31
C GLU A 284 12.31 -10.92 -52.04
N LEU A 285 11.32 -10.34 -51.33
CA LEU A 285 11.38 -9.23 -50.36
C LEU A 285 10.41 -9.46 -49.15
N ASN A 286 10.84 -9.49 -47.88
CA ASN A 286 11.22 -8.43 -46.90
C ASN A 286 10.03 -7.72 -46.21
N LEU A 287 10.01 -7.29 -44.93
CA LEU A 287 10.79 -7.37 -43.67
C LEU A 287 9.85 -6.67 -42.62
N THR A 288 9.94 -6.76 -41.29
CA THR A 288 11.11 -6.65 -40.41
C THR A 288 10.91 -7.40 -39.09
N ASP A 289 12.00 -8.01 -38.63
CA ASP A 289 12.27 -8.58 -37.32
C ASP A 289 13.44 -7.79 -36.71
N ASP A 290 13.62 -7.80 -35.37
CA ASP A 290 14.95 -7.62 -34.76
C ASP A 290 14.99 -8.24 -33.33
N VAL A 291 15.11 -9.57 -33.32
CA VAL A 291 16.07 -10.47 -32.62
C VAL A 291 16.84 -10.00 -31.36
N SER A 292 16.63 -10.79 -30.27
CA SER A 292 17.56 -11.45 -29.27
C SER A 292 18.71 -10.67 -28.57
N ALA A 293 19.37 -11.07 -27.47
CA ALA A 293 19.46 -12.19 -26.49
C ALA A 293 20.20 -11.60 -25.25
N ASN A 294 20.13 -12.10 -24.00
CA ASN A 294 20.80 -13.30 -23.49
C ASN A 294 20.42 -13.60 -22.00
N GLU A 295 20.17 -14.89 -21.69
CA GLU A 295 20.43 -15.72 -20.46
C GLU A 295 20.24 -15.14 -19.02
N ALA A 296 19.70 -15.82 -17.98
CA ALA A 296 19.28 -17.19 -17.69
C ALA A 296 18.46 -17.29 -16.37
N ASN A 297 17.77 -18.45 -16.17
CA ASN A 297 17.25 -19.07 -14.92
C ASN A 297 16.05 -18.41 -14.19
N THR A 298 14.99 -19.09 -13.72
CA THR A 298 14.65 -20.51 -13.45
C THR A 298 13.12 -20.61 -13.42
N ASP A 299 12.47 -21.62 -14.00
CA ASP A 299 11.18 -22.11 -13.46
C ASP A 299 10.78 -23.49 -14.00
N LYS A 300 10.46 -24.39 -13.07
CA LYS A 300 10.03 -25.76 -13.30
C LYS A 300 8.62 -25.78 -13.91
N GLN A 301 8.48 -26.12 -15.20
CA GLN A 301 7.19 -26.50 -15.78
C GLN A 301 7.08 -28.02 -15.90
N ASN A 302 6.02 -28.59 -15.31
CA ASN A 302 5.63 -29.99 -15.42
C ASN A 302 5.57 -30.45 -16.90
N ILE A 303 6.32 -31.50 -17.23
CA ILE A 303 6.26 -32.18 -18.53
C ILE A 303 5.11 -33.21 -18.46
N PHE A 304 3.95 -32.89 -19.03
CA PHE A 304 2.85 -33.86 -19.20
C PHE A 304 3.10 -34.76 -20.40
N SER A 305 2.70 -36.03 -20.29
CA SER A 305 2.68 -36.96 -21.42
C SER A 305 1.58 -36.60 -22.44
N PRO A 306 1.70 -36.98 -23.72
CA PRO A 306 0.70 -36.67 -24.74
C PRO A 306 -0.69 -37.28 -24.43
N GLU A 307 -0.74 -38.39 -23.69
CA GLU A 307 -1.97 -39.06 -23.27
C GLU A 307 -2.71 -38.26 -22.17
N GLU A 308 -1.97 -37.64 -21.24
CA GLU A 308 -2.53 -36.75 -20.22
C GLU A 308 -3.07 -35.46 -20.84
N VAL A 309 -2.39 -34.92 -21.86
CA VAL A 309 -2.86 -33.76 -22.61
C VAL A 309 -4.15 -34.09 -23.37
N ASP A 310 -4.26 -35.28 -23.95
CA ASP A 310 -5.49 -35.75 -24.62
C ASP A 310 -6.66 -35.89 -23.64
N ALA A 311 -6.43 -36.46 -22.45
CA ALA A 311 -7.46 -36.57 -21.42
C ALA A 311 -7.97 -35.19 -20.94
N LEU A 312 -7.07 -34.22 -20.78
CA LEU A 312 -7.43 -32.84 -20.43
C LEU A 312 -8.21 -32.14 -21.57
N LEU A 313 -7.83 -32.37 -22.83
CA LEU A 313 -8.54 -31.86 -24.00
C LEU A 313 -9.98 -32.40 -24.04
N ASP A 314 -10.15 -33.67 -23.74
CA ASP A 314 -11.45 -34.34 -23.72
C ASP A 314 -12.35 -33.82 -22.60
N GLN A 315 -11.80 -33.60 -21.40
CA GLN A 315 -12.50 -32.98 -20.29
C GLN A 315 -12.93 -31.54 -20.62
N CYS A 316 -12.06 -30.74 -21.24
CA CYS A 316 -12.38 -29.37 -21.66
C CYS A 316 -13.48 -29.36 -22.73
N LEU A 317 -13.44 -30.29 -23.68
CA LEU A 317 -14.48 -30.44 -24.70
C LEU A 317 -15.83 -30.84 -24.08
N LEU A 318 -15.85 -31.82 -23.18
CA LEU A 318 -17.08 -32.26 -22.51
C LEU A 318 -17.68 -31.17 -21.62
N GLN A 319 -16.83 -30.42 -20.90
CA GLN A 319 -17.27 -29.26 -20.12
C GLN A 319 -17.88 -28.18 -21.03
N ALA A 320 -17.26 -27.89 -22.17
CA ALA A 320 -17.77 -26.94 -23.15
C ALA A 320 -19.14 -27.36 -23.73
N LEU A 321 -19.30 -28.64 -24.05
CA LEU A 321 -20.54 -29.22 -24.56
C LEU A 321 -21.70 -29.21 -23.54
N HIS A 322 -21.40 -29.19 -22.24
CA HIS A 322 -22.39 -29.11 -21.16
C HIS A 322 -22.73 -27.69 -20.73
N THR A 323 -21.77 -26.75 -20.81
CA THR A 323 -21.91 -25.42 -20.18
C THR A 323 -22.07 -24.28 -21.17
N THR A 324 -21.30 -24.26 -22.26
CA THR A 324 -21.20 -23.09 -23.15
C THR A 324 -21.86 -23.28 -24.51
N LEU A 325 -21.98 -24.51 -25.01
CA LEU A 325 -22.54 -24.80 -26.35
C LEU A 325 -24.02 -25.19 -26.28
N LYS A 326 -24.89 -24.38 -26.90
CA LYS A 326 -26.32 -24.67 -27.06
C LYS A 326 -26.60 -25.13 -28.50
N GLU A 327 -27.66 -25.92 -28.71
CA GLU A 327 -28.02 -26.47 -30.03
C GLU A 327 -28.23 -25.38 -31.10
N LYS A 328 -28.71 -24.21 -30.68
CA LYS A 328 -28.92 -23.03 -31.53
C LYS A 328 -27.63 -22.42 -32.11
N ASP A 329 -26.48 -22.74 -31.52
CA ASP A 329 -25.20 -22.17 -31.95
C ASP A 329 -24.59 -22.99 -33.08
N LEU A 330 -25.12 -24.19 -33.39
CA LEU A 330 -24.63 -25.07 -34.45
C LEU A 330 -25.25 -24.69 -35.81
N PRO A 331 -24.49 -24.76 -36.93
CA PRO A 331 -23.12 -25.26 -37.05
C PRO A 331 -22.02 -24.22 -36.72
N ILE A 332 -20.94 -24.63 -36.03
CA ILE A 332 -19.80 -23.74 -35.69
C ILE A 332 -18.46 -24.16 -36.30
N PRO A 333 -17.61 -23.22 -36.73
CA PRO A 333 -16.25 -23.52 -37.15
C PRO A 333 -15.39 -24.06 -36.01
N GLY A 334 -14.50 -25.01 -36.31
CA GLY A 334 -13.62 -25.67 -35.35
C GLY A 334 -12.65 -24.72 -34.66
N SER A 335 -12.17 -23.68 -35.34
CA SER A 335 -11.34 -22.63 -34.72
C SER A 335 -12.11 -21.82 -33.67
N THR A 336 -13.39 -21.53 -33.93
CA THR A 336 -14.28 -20.81 -33.00
C THR A 336 -14.64 -21.69 -31.80
N LEU A 337 -14.92 -22.98 -32.03
CA LEU A 337 -15.09 -23.98 -30.96
C LEU A 337 -13.85 -23.99 -30.04
N TRP A 338 -12.66 -24.07 -30.63
CA TRP A 338 -11.40 -24.13 -29.89
C TRP A 338 -11.16 -22.89 -29.03
N ALA A 339 -11.24 -21.70 -29.65
CA ALA A 339 -10.90 -20.44 -28.99
C ALA A 339 -11.92 -20.03 -27.92
N ASN A 340 -13.22 -20.18 -28.22
CA ASN A 340 -14.28 -19.59 -27.39
C ASN A 340 -14.94 -20.58 -26.42
N HIS A 341 -14.81 -21.89 -26.67
CA HIS A 341 -15.51 -22.90 -25.88
C HIS A 341 -14.56 -23.88 -25.18
N VAL A 342 -13.53 -24.39 -25.88
CA VAL A 342 -12.61 -25.39 -25.32
C VAL A 342 -11.54 -24.75 -24.44
N LEU A 343 -10.82 -23.72 -24.91
CA LEU A 343 -9.76 -23.07 -24.12
C LEU A 343 -10.23 -22.44 -22.80
N PRO A 344 -11.41 -21.78 -22.73
CA PRO A 344 -11.91 -21.22 -21.46
C PRO A 344 -12.26 -22.29 -20.40
N CYS A 345 -12.52 -23.52 -20.84
CA CYS A 345 -12.85 -24.63 -19.93
C CYS A 345 -11.62 -25.27 -19.27
N ARG A 346 -10.40 -24.76 -19.51
CA ARG A 346 -9.17 -25.31 -18.91
C ARG A 346 -9.06 -25.06 -17.40
N PRO A 347 -8.39 -25.94 -16.64
CA PRO A 347 -8.06 -25.68 -15.24
C PRO A 347 -7.10 -24.49 -15.09
N SER A 348 -7.23 -23.74 -13.99
CA SER A 348 -6.46 -22.52 -13.74
C SER A 348 -4.95 -22.81 -13.67
N GLY A 349 -4.13 -22.03 -14.37
CA GLY A 349 -2.66 -22.15 -14.33
C GLY A 349 -2.03 -23.04 -15.42
N LEU A 350 -2.81 -23.65 -16.33
CA LEU A 350 -2.30 -24.54 -17.37
C LEU A 350 -2.40 -23.94 -18.79
N THR A 351 -1.32 -24.04 -19.58
CA THR A 351 -1.29 -23.71 -21.01
C THR A 351 -1.55 -24.96 -21.85
N LEU A 352 -2.79 -25.12 -22.31
CA LEU A 352 -3.21 -26.23 -23.17
C LEU A 352 -2.80 -25.94 -24.63
N ASP A 353 -1.90 -26.75 -25.20
CA ASP A 353 -1.47 -26.65 -26.61
C ASP A 353 -1.77 -27.95 -27.36
N ILE A 354 -2.57 -27.86 -28.41
CA ILE A 354 -2.94 -29.01 -29.24
C ILE A 354 -1.75 -29.61 -30.00
N LYS A 355 -0.64 -28.89 -30.15
CA LYS A 355 0.60 -29.45 -30.72
C LYS A 355 1.27 -30.47 -29.80
N LYS A 356 1.00 -30.40 -28.49
CA LYS A 356 1.49 -31.35 -27.48
C LYS A 356 0.58 -32.57 -27.32
N SER A 357 -0.61 -32.57 -27.95
CA SER A 357 -1.54 -33.70 -28.04
C SER A 357 -1.04 -34.79 -29.00
N SER A 358 -1.55 -36.02 -28.87
CA SER A 358 -1.22 -37.11 -29.81
C SER A 358 -1.66 -36.80 -31.25
N HIS A 359 -2.68 -35.96 -31.42
CA HIS A 359 -3.28 -35.64 -32.70
C HIS A 359 -2.57 -34.49 -33.45
N LYS A 360 -1.74 -33.70 -32.75
CA LYS A 360 -0.88 -32.57 -33.23
C LYS A 360 -1.57 -31.44 -34.02
N LYS A 361 -2.84 -31.64 -34.44
CA LYS A 361 -3.66 -30.74 -35.25
C LYS A 361 -5.11 -30.82 -34.79
N LEU A 362 -5.75 -29.66 -34.64
CA LEU A 362 -7.16 -29.51 -34.29
C LEU A 362 -8.09 -30.32 -35.18
N SER A 363 -7.79 -30.35 -36.48
CA SER A 363 -8.60 -31.07 -37.45
C SER A 363 -8.64 -32.57 -37.21
N LYS A 364 -7.50 -33.18 -36.86
CA LYS A 364 -7.40 -34.61 -36.61
C LYS A 364 -8.05 -35.00 -35.29
N TRP A 365 -7.94 -34.16 -34.27
CA TRP A 365 -8.58 -34.40 -32.97
C TRP A 365 -10.12 -34.36 -33.09
N LEU A 366 -10.69 -33.35 -33.78
CA LEU A 366 -12.14 -33.28 -34.00
C LEU A 366 -12.67 -34.44 -34.87
N GLN A 367 -11.91 -34.89 -35.87
CA GLN A 367 -12.25 -36.09 -36.64
C GLN A 367 -12.20 -37.38 -35.81
N SER A 368 -11.23 -37.50 -34.88
CA SER A 368 -11.15 -38.61 -33.93
C SER A 368 -12.42 -38.67 -33.08
N LYS A 369 -12.86 -37.53 -32.51
CA LYS A 369 -14.10 -37.43 -31.72
C LYS A 369 -15.38 -37.60 -32.54
N ALA A 370 -15.32 -37.34 -33.84
CA ALA A 370 -16.41 -37.67 -34.74
C ALA A 370 -16.50 -39.17 -35.02
N SER A 371 -15.35 -39.83 -35.14
CA SER A 371 -15.24 -41.27 -35.36
C SER A 371 -15.70 -42.07 -34.13
N THR A 372 -15.51 -41.53 -32.92
CA THR A 372 -16.06 -42.12 -31.69
C THR A 372 -17.57 -41.85 -31.52
N GLY A 373 -18.21 -41.10 -32.42
CA GLY A 373 -19.65 -40.85 -32.40
C GLY A 373 -20.10 -39.80 -31.36
N MET A 374 -19.16 -39.05 -30.77
CA MET A 374 -19.44 -37.99 -29.79
C MET A 374 -19.91 -36.69 -30.47
N ILE A 375 -19.33 -36.37 -31.63
CA ILE A 375 -19.66 -35.19 -32.42
C ILE A 375 -19.83 -35.53 -33.91
N SER A 376 -20.49 -34.68 -34.68
CA SER A 376 -20.57 -34.78 -36.14
C SER A 376 -19.91 -33.57 -36.77
N VAL A 377 -18.93 -33.79 -37.65
CA VAL A 377 -18.10 -32.75 -38.24
C VAL A 377 -18.04 -32.87 -39.76
N LYS A 378 -17.97 -31.73 -40.46
CA LYS A 378 -17.85 -31.66 -41.93
C LYS A 378 -16.75 -30.69 -42.32
N GLU A 379 -15.99 -31.05 -43.35
CA GLU A 379 -14.98 -30.16 -43.94
C GLU A 379 -15.63 -29.20 -44.94
N ASP A 380 -15.39 -27.91 -44.75
CA ASP A 380 -15.77 -26.89 -45.72
C ASP A 380 -14.72 -26.81 -46.84
N LYS A 381 -15.14 -27.14 -48.07
CA LYS A 381 -14.28 -27.20 -49.26
C LYS A 381 -13.66 -25.85 -49.64
N HIS A 382 -14.28 -24.72 -49.26
CA HIS A 382 -13.75 -23.38 -49.59
C HIS A 382 -12.71 -22.87 -48.59
N LYS A 383 -12.88 -23.14 -47.30
CA LYS A 383 -12.00 -22.62 -46.23
C LYS A 383 -11.01 -23.63 -45.66
N LYS A 384 -11.08 -24.90 -46.08
CA LYS A 384 -10.28 -26.03 -45.52
C LYS A 384 -10.36 -26.10 -43.99
N GLU A 385 -11.49 -25.73 -43.41
CA GLU A 385 -11.75 -25.75 -41.97
C GLU A 385 -12.83 -26.80 -41.66
N ILE A 386 -12.72 -27.44 -40.49
CA ILE A 386 -13.72 -28.38 -39.99
C ILE A 386 -14.80 -27.64 -39.23
N VAL A 387 -16.05 -27.91 -39.56
CA VAL A 387 -17.24 -27.31 -38.95
C VAL A 387 -17.97 -28.40 -38.16
N LEU A 388 -18.27 -28.10 -36.90
CA LEU A 388 -19.09 -28.94 -36.02
C LEU A 388 -20.58 -28.74 -36.37
N ILE A 389 -21.27 -29.82 -36.71
CA ILE A 389 -22.68 -29.80 -37.15
C ILE A 389 -23.63 -30.21 -36.03
N SER A 390 -23.33 -31.29 -35.32
CA SER A 390 -24.21 -31.82 -34.28
C SER A 390 -23.42 -32.53 -33.18
N VAL A 391 -24.01 -32.63 -31.99
CA VAL A 391 -23.42 -33.25 -30.80
C VAL A 391 -24.32 -34.39 -30.35
N ASN A 392 -23.75 -35.58 -30.12
CA ASN A 392 -24.51 -36.73 -29.65
C ASN A 392 -24.64 -36.74 -28.12
N ARG A 393 -25.70 -36.10 -27.62
CA ARG A 393 -26.00 -35.99 -26.17
C ARG A 393 -26.44 -37.31 -25.53
N SER A 394 -26.59 -38.38 -26.30
CA SER A 394 -26.91 -39.72 -25.80
C SER A 394 -25.66 -40.58 -25.54
N HIS A 395 -24.45 -40.07 -25.83
CA HIS A 395 -23.19 -40.79 -25.67
C HIS A 395 -22.88 -41.12 -24.18
N PRO A 396 -22.32 -42.31 -23.86
CA PRO A 396 -22.00 -42.71 -22.48
C PRO A 396 -21.14 -41.68 -21.74
N ASP A 397 -20.09 -41.16 -22.37
CA ASP A 397 -19.18 -40.16 -21.77
C ASP A 397 -19.81 -38.78 -21.56
N TYR A 398 -20.87 -38.45 -22.33
CA TYR A 398 -21.62 -37.21 -22.11
C TYR A 398 -22.56 -37.34 -20.91
N LYS A 399 -23.15 -38.53 -20.69
CA LYS A 399 -24.06 -38.79 -19.55
C LYS A 399 -23.33 -39.02 -18.23
N SER A 400 -22.13 -39.58 -18.26
CA SER A 400 -21.33 -39.85 -17.06
C SER A 400 -20.58 -38.63 -16.53
N PHE A 401 -20.43 -37.57 -17.34
CA PHE A 401 -19.70 -36.36 -16.98
C PHE A 401 -20.52 -35.42 -16.09
N LYS A 402 -19.97 -35.05 -14.93
CA LYS A 402 -20.55 -34.04 -14.02
C LYS A 402 -19.81 -32.70 -14.20
N PRO A 403 -20.48 -31.63 -14.67
CA PRO A 403 -19.81 -30.37 -14.91
C PRO A 403 -19.43 -29.66 -13.60
N GLU A 404 -18.17 -29.19 -13.52
CA GLU A 404 -17.73 -28.33 -12.42
C GLU A 404 -18.37 -26.94 -12.52
N LYS A 405 -19.04 -26.49 -11.45
CA LYS A 405 -19.61 -25.14 -11.37
C LYS A 405 -18.50 -24.12 -11.09
N LYS A 406 -17.89 -23.56 -12.15
CA LYS A 406 -17.22 -22.26 -12.05
C LYS A 406 -18.28 -21.14 -11.99
N LYS A 407 -18.06 -20.14 -11.11
CA LYS A 407 -18.86 -18.90 -11.07
C LYS A 407 -18.92 -18.33 -12.50
N ALA A 408 -20.12 -18.02 -12.95
CA ALA A 408 -20.40 -17.62 -14.32
C ALA A 408 -19.56 -16.39 -14.73
N GLU A 409 -18.58 -16.61 -15.60
CA GLU A 409 -18.04 -15.56 -16.47
C GLU A 409 -18.96 -15.46 -17.69
N VAL A 410 -19.59 -14.30 -17.84
CA VAL A 410 -20.37 -13.94 -19.03
C VAL A 410 -19.38 -13.77 -20.18
N SER A 411 -19.65 -14.46 -21.29
CA SER A 411 -18.91 -14.35 -22.53
C SER A 411 -19.16 -12.99 -23.19
N GLU A 412 -18.21 -12.07 -23.08
CA GLU A 412 -18.16 -10.82 -23.86
C GLU A 412 -16.91 -10.78 -24.77
N SER A 413 -17.09 -10.09 -25.89
CA SER A 413 -16.24 -10.10 -27.06
C SER A 413 -14.85 -9.47 -26.83
N PRO A 414 -13.82 -9.78 -27.63
CA PRO A 414 -12.45 -9.29 -27.42
C PRO A 414 -12.27 -7.77 -27.63
N GLY A 415 -13.33 -7.02 -27.94
CA GLY A 415 -13.33 -5.56 -27.98
C GLY A 415 -13.64 -4.89 -26.63
N GLU A 416 -14.17 -5.63 -25.63
CA GLU A 416 -14.68 -5.07 -24.36
C GLU A 416 -13.77 -5.31 -23.15
N ARG A 417 -12.69 -6.10 -23.29
CA ARG A 417 -11.75 -6.38 -22.18
C ARG A 417 -10.92 -5.16 -21.76
N SER A 418 -10.67 -4.22 -22.66
CA SER A 418 -10.00 -2.96 -22.32
C SER A 418 -10.94 -1.96 -21.63
N THR A 419 -12.27 -2.11 -21.75
CA THR A 419 -13.25 -1.24 -21.09
C THR A 419 -13.65 -1.71 -19.70
N LEU A 420 -13.78 -3.01 -19.45
CA LEU A 420 -14.25 -3.53 -18.16
C LEU A 420 -13.18 -3.55 -17.07
N GLN A 421 -11.93 -3.91 -17.42
CA GLN A 421 -10.81 -3.88 -16.46
C GLN A 421 -10.42 -2.43 -16.12
N ALA A 422 -10.56 -1.52 -17.10
CA ALA A 422 -10.45 -0.10 -16.86
C ALA A 422 -11.64 0.45 -16.05
N GLN A 423 -12.84 -0.14 -16.11
CA GLN A 423 -13.99 0.31 -15.32
C GLN A 423 -13.89 -0.07 -13.83
N SER A 424 -13.30 -1.21 -13.47
CA SER A 424 -13.14 -1.59 -12.05
C SER A 424 -12.10 -0.74 -11.33
N GLU A 425 -11.00 -0.34 -12.00
CA GLU A 425 -10.01 0.61 -11.46
C GLU A 425 -10.55 2.05 -11.36
N LYS A 426 -11.64 2.36 -12.09
CA LYS A 426 -12.23 3.70 -12.19
C LYS A 426 -13.47 3.91 -11.33
N MET A 427 -13.98 2.88 -10.65
CA MET A 427 -15.20 3.01 -9.86
C MET A 427 -14.91 3.85 -8.62
N LEU A 428 -15.51 5.04 -8.60
CA LEU A 428 -15.47 6.00 -7.50
C LEU A 428 -16.70 5.77 -6.63
N GLU A 429 -16.47 5.33 -5.40
CA GLU A 429 -17.50 5.20 -4.38
C GLU A 429 -17.36 6.33 -3.36
N ILE A 430 -18.50 6.98 -3.11
CA ILE A 430 -18.58 8.11 -2.19
C ILE A 430 -19.72 7.81 -1.22
N ILE A 431 -19.38 7.72 0.06
CA ILE A 431 -20.35 7.46 1.13
C ILE A 431 -20.33 8.64 2.08
N GLU A 432 -21.50 9.26 2.27
CA GLU A 432 -21.69 10.30 3.27
C GLU A 432 -21.87 9.65 4.65
N VAL A 433 -21.01 10.03 5.59
CA VAL A 433 -20.97 9.46 6.94
C VAL A 433 -20.94 10.59 7.97
N TYR A 434 -21.34 10.28 9.19
CA TYR A 434 -21.54 11.25 10.25
C TYR A 434 -20.84 10.77 11.50
N LYS A 435 -20.13 11.69 12.14
CA LYS A 435 -19.50 11.43 13.43
C LYS A 435 -20.31 12.08 14.56
N PRO A 436 -20.47 11.41 15.72
CA PRO A 436 -21.12 12.01 16.88
C PRO A 436 -20.47 13.35 17.27
N SER A 437 -21.30 14.35 17.55
CA SER A 437 -20.92 15.65 18.08
C SER A 437 -21.01 15.67 19.60
N ILE A 438 -20.52 16.75 20.22
CA ILE A 438 -20.61 16.92 21.69
C ILE A 438 -22.07 16.86 22.17
N HIS A 439 -23.02 17.33 21.36
CA HIS A 439 -24.42 17.46 21.75
C HIS A 439 -25.19 16.14 21.70
N ASN A 440 -24.90 15.26 20.75
CA ASN A 440 -25.59 13.97 20.59
C ASN A 440 -24.81 12.77 21.14
N SER A 441 -23.56 12.97 21.57
CA SER A 441 -22.73 11.92 22.18
C SER A 441 -23.38 11.21 23.38
N GLY A 442 -24.29 11.88 24.10
CA GLY A 442 -25.05 11.28 25.19
C GLY A 442 -26.01 10.19 24.72
N ILE A 443 -26.65 10.36 23.56
CA ILE A 443 -27.58 9.37 22.99
C ILE A 443 -26.82 8.11 22.54
N PHE A 444 -25.67 8.27 21.88
CA PHE A 444 -24.82 7.14 21.48
C PHE A 444 -24.36 6.34 22.72
N ALA A 445 -23.92 7.02 23.78
CA ALA A 445 -23.52 6.36 25.02
C ALA A 445 -24.68 5.60 25.69
N SER A 446 -25.90 6.15 25.69
CA SER A 446 -27.08 5.48 26.25
C SER A 446 -27.48 4.22 25.49
N VAL A 447 -27.19 4.12 24.19
CA VAL A 447 -27.49 2.95 23.35
C VAL A 447 -26.32 1.94 23.33
N GLY A 448 -25.17 2.28 23.90
CA GLY A 448 -23.99 1.40 23.95
C GLY A 448 -23.13 1.45 22.69
N GLU A 449 -23.24 2.53 21.91
CA GLU A 449 -22.51 2.73 20.66
C GLU A 449 -21.27 3.61 20.87
N ASP A 450 -20.20 3.35 20.10
CA ASP A 450 -18.94 4.08 20.25
C ASP A 450 -19.02 5.50 19.64
N LYS A 451 -18.45 6.47 20.36
CA LYS A 451 -18.28 7.87 19.96
C LYS A 451 -17.22 8.03 18.85
N GLY A 452 -16.33 7.05 18.71
CA GLY A 452 -15.26 7.03 17.70
C GLY A 452 -15.73 6.70 16.28
N ASN A 453 -16.82 5.95 16.15
CA ASN A 453 -17.28 5.35 14.90
C ASN A 453 -17.91 6.36 13.92
N LEU A 454 -17.96 5.94 12.66
CA LEU A 454 -18.63 6.64 11.56
C LEU A 454 -19.97 5.95 11.30
N TYR A 455 -21.03 6.74 11.16
CA TYR A 455 -22.38 6.24 10.94
C TYR A 455 -22.96 6.81 9.66
N THR A 456 -23.64 6.00 8.87
CA THR A 456 -24.50 6.49 7.78
C THR A 456 -25.72 7.21 8.34
N ALA A 457 -26.42 7.98 7.50
CA ALA A 457 -27.65 8.66 7.92
C ALA A 457 -28.73 7.69 8.44
N SER A 458 -28.81 6.48 7.86
CA SER A 458 -29.73 5.43 8.30
C SER A 458 -29.34 4.92 9.69
N GLU A 459 -28.09 4.51 9.87
CA GLU A 459 -27.60 3.98 11.14
C GLU A 459 -27.73 5.00 12.27
N ALA A 460 -27.39 6.27 12.00
CA ALA A 460 -27.56 7.34 12.97
C ALA A 460 -29.03 7.55 13.35
N THR A 461 -29.95 7.44 12.38
CA THR A 461 -31.39 7.53 12.63
C THR A 461 -31.88 6.34 13.46
N ASP A 462 -31.39 5.14 13.18
CA ASP A 462 -31.71 3.92 13.92
C ASP A 462 -31.22 3.98 15.37
N VAL A 463 -30.05 4.57 15.62
CA VAL A 463 -29.55 4.82 16.99
C VAL A 463 -30.52 5.69 17.79
N VAL A 464 -31.05 6.76 17.19
CA VAL A 464 -32.01 7.64 17.90
C VAL A 464 -33.33 6.94 18.13
N PHE A 465 -33.81 6.13 17.18
CA PHE A 465 -35.04 5.38 17.38
C PHE A 465 -34.88 4.31 18.46
N ARG A 466 -33.73 3.62 18.53
CA ARG A 466 -33.41 2.72 19.64
C ARG A 466 -33.42 3.44 20.99
N TYR A 467 -32.90 4.67 21.03
CA TYR A 467 -32.96 5.49 22.24
C TYR A 467 -34.39 5.86 22.64
N ILE A 468 -35.22 6.31 21.68
CA ILE A 468 -36.63 6.66 21.90
C ILE A 468 -37.44 5.47 22.41
N GLU A 469 -37.17 4.28 21.90
CA GLU A 469 -37.82 3.04 22.33
C GLU A 469 -37.37 2.63 23.74
N LYS A 470 -36.07 2.73 24.03
CA LYS A 470 -35.49 2.43 25.35
C LYS A 470 -36.07 3.31 26.45
N GLU A 471 -36.20 4.61 26.19
CA GLU A 471 -36.71 5.60 27.15
C GLU A 471 -38.25 5.76 27.09
N ASN A 472 -38.94 4.97 26.26
CA ASN A 472 -40.40 4.99 26.07
C ASN A 472 -40.98 6.39 25.76
N LEU A 473 -40.31 7.14 24.88
CA LEU A 473 -40.63 8.55 24.59
C LEU A 473 -41.75 8.74 23.55
N VAL A 474 -42.33 7.65 23.02
CA VAL A 474 -43.44 7.73 22.06
C VAL A 474 -44.76 7.95 22.78
N LYS A 475 -45.57 8.93 22.34
CA LYS A 475 -46.87 9.18 22.96
C LYS A 475 -47.83 7.99 22.80
N PRO A 476 -48.51 7.54 23.88
CA PRO A 476 -49.48 6.44 23.80
C PRO A 476 -50.70 6.77 22.92
N ILE A 477 -51.16 8.02 22.97
CA ILE A 477 -52.36 8.50 22.27
C ILE A 477 -52.08 8.80 20.79
N ASN A 478 -50.87 9.29 20.48
CA ASN A 478 -50.47 9.62 19.12
C ASN A 478 -49.06 9.09 18.82
N LYS A 479 -48.99 7.89 18.22
CA LYS A 479 -47.73 7.20 17.89
C LYS A 479 -46.85 7.95 16.88
N SER A 480 -47.35 9.02 16.24
CA SER A 480 -46.56 9.86 15.33
C SER A 480 -45.76 10.96 16.03
N MET A 481 -45.97 11.15 17.34
CA MET A 481 -45.33 12.20 18.14
C MET A 481 -44.40 11.60 19.21
N VAL A 482 -43.23 12.21 19.37
CA VAL A 482 -42.21 11.84 20.36
C VAL A 482 -42.10 12.98 21.37
N VAL A 483 -42.20 12.64 22.66
CA VAL A 483 -41.95 13.56 23.78
C VAL A 483 -40.45 13.71 23.96
N LEU A 484 -39.96 14.94 23.98
CA LEU A 484 -38.54 15.23 24.12
C LEU A 484 -38.15 15.23 25.60
N ASP A 485 -37.28 14.32 25.99
CA ASP A 485 -36.61 14.38 27.28
C ASP A 485 -35.47 15.42 27.24
N ALA A 486 -34.83 15.67 28.39
CA ALA A 486 -33.77 16.66 28.48
C ALA A 486 -32.58 16.33 27.55
N ILE A 487 -32.25 15.05 27.37
CA ILE A 487 -31.09 14.61 26.59
C ILE A 487 -31.41 14.69 25.08
N LEU A 488 -32.57 14.21 24.64
CA LEU A 488 -33.00 14.31 23.24
C LEU A 488 -33.25 15.77 22.83
N CYS A 489 -33.86 16.57 23.70
CA CYS A 489 -34.04 18.00 23.46
C CYS A 489 -32.70 18.70 23.27
N ASP A 490 -31.72 18.45 24.15
CA ASP A 490 -30.39 19.04 24.03
C ASP A 490 -29.67 18.58 22.75
N ALA A 491 -29.73 17.28 22.43
CA ALA A 491 -29.12 16.74 21.23
C ALA A 491 -29.69 17.37 19.95
N LEU A 492 -31.01 17.55 19.89
CA LEU A 492 -31.68 18.08 18.70
C LEU A 492 -31.60 19.61 18.60
N PHE A 493 -31.70 20.36 19.71
CA PHE A 493 -31.99 21.79 19.65
C PHE A 493 -30.99 22.72 20.35
N LYS A 494 -30.13 22.23 21.26
CA LYS A 494 -29.14 23.05 21.98
C LYS A 494 -28.23 23.86 21.06
N GLY A 495 -28.41 25.18 21.04
CA GLY A 495 -27.64 26.11 20.20
C GLY A 495 -28.10 26.22 18.74
N ALA A 496 -29.08 25.43 18.30
CA ALA A 496 -29.72 25.56 16.98
C ALA A 496 -30.90 26.54 17.00
N ILE A 497 -31.57 26.66 18.16
CA ILE A 497 -32.68 27.58 18.38
C ILE A 497 -32.16 28.98 18.76
N LYS A 498 -32.79 30.04 18.23
CA LYS A 498 -32.43 31.45 18.56
C LYS A 498 -32.54 31.68 20.08
N LYS A 499 -31.58 32.42 20.65
CA LYS A 499 -31.61 32.82 22.07
C LYS A 499 -32.92 33.56 22.36
N GLY A 500 -33.82 32.95 23.14
CA GLY A 500 -35.11 33.55 23.55
C GLY A 500 -36.37 32.76 23.17
N SER A 501 -36.29 31.75 22.30
CA SER A 501 -37.42 30.84 22.04
C SER A 501 -37.41 29.63 22.98
N ALA A 502 -38.59 29.23 23.45
CA ALA A 502 -38.75 28.02 24.25
C ALA A 502 -38.35 26.77 23.45
N TYR A 503 -37.68 25.83 24.11
CA TYR A 503 -37.37 24.54 23.51
C TYR A 503 -38.66 23.77 23.25
N PRO A 504 -38.81 23.12 22.07
CA PRO A 504 -39.95 22.25 21.81
C PRO A 504 -40.03 21.13 22.85
N SER A 505 -41.23 20.81 23.30
CA SER A 505 -41.49 19.64 24.16
C SER A 505 -41.76 18.38 23.36
N GLU A 506 -42.08 18.52 22.06
CA GLU A 506 -42.50 17.42 21.19
C GLU A 506 -41.95 17.62 19.78
N ILE A 507 -41.68 16.51 19.11
CA ILE A 507 -41.26 16.47 17.71
C ILE A 507 -42.00 15.35 16.98
N HIS A 508 -42.29 15.57 15.71
CA HIS A 508 -42.90 14.54 14.87
C HIS A 508 -41.86 13.45 14.53
N LYS A 509 -42.26 12.17 14.61
CA LYS A 509 -41.35 11.02 14.43
C LYS A 509 -40.57 11.06 13.11
N LYS A 510 -41.16 11.63 12.05
CA LYS A 510 -40.52 11.79 10.73
C LYS A 510 -39.36 12.79 10.72
N ASP A 511 -39.38 13.79 11.59
CA ASP A 511 -38.42 14.89 11.59
C ASP A 511 -37.25 14.65 12.55
N VAL A 512 -37.37 13.66 13.45
CA VAL A 512 -36.34 13.27 14.40
C VAL A 512 -35.03 12.89 13.70
N GLY A 513 -35.10 11.99 12.72
CA GLY A 513 -33.91 11.48 12.04
C GLY A 513 -33.14 12.58 11.32
N SER A 514 -33.83 13.37 10.49
CA SER A 514 -33.20 14.48 9.76
C SER A 514 -32.64 15.56 10.68
N THR A 515 -33.35 15.91 11.76
CA THR A 515 -32.89 16.89 12.75
C THR A 515 -31.67 16.36 13.50
N PHE A 516 -31.64 15.08 13.83
CA PHE A 516 -30.51 14.47 14.54
C PHE A 516 -29.26 14.38 13.68
N VAL A 517 -29.39 13.87 12.45
CA VAL A 517 -28.27 13.78 11.49
C VAL A 517 -27.69 15.17 11.19
N GLY A 518 -28.56 16.19 11.06
CA GLY A 518 -28.12 17.59 10.88
C GLY A 518 -27.29 18.17 12.04
N ARG A 519 -27.30 17.52 13.21
CA ARG A 519 -26.56 17.93 14.41
C ARG A 519 -25.28 17.10 14.63
N MET A 520 -25.06 16.08 13.81
CA MET A 520 -23.82 15.33 13.75
C MET A 520 -22.75 16.08 12.94
N GLN A 521 -21.50 15.65 13.07
CA GLN A 521 -20.41 16.20 12.28
C GLN A 521 -20.35 15.52 10.91
N PRO A 522 -20.59 16.24 9.80
CA PRO A 522 -20.56 15.64 8.47
C PRO A 522 -19.13 15.23 8.09
N HIS A 523 -19.00 14.02 7.55
CA HIS A 523 -17.79 13.43 7.02
C HIS A 523 -18.14 12.70 5.71
N HIS A 524 -17.12 12.33 4.95
CA HIS A 524 -17.31 11.51 3.76
C HIS A 524 -16.18 10.50 3.64
N VAL A 525 -16.53 9.32 3.16
CA VAL A 525 -15.58 8.27 2.78
C VAL A 525 -15.51 8.24 1.27
N VAL A 526 -14.29 8.29 0.75
CA VAL A 526 -14.01 8.17 -0.68
C VAL A 526 -13.17 6.93 -0.89
N MET A 527 -13.64 6.06 -1.78
CA MET A 527 -12.94 4.86 -2.22
C MET A 527 -12.83 4.89 -3.74
N ARG A 528 -11.69 4.46 -4.27
CA ARG A 528 -11.44 4.43 -5.70
C ARG A 528 -10.74 3.15 -6.11
N GLY A 529 -11.30 2.47 -7.11
CA GLY A 529 -10.66 1.29 -7.71
C GLY A 529 -10.47 0.10 -6.77
N GLY A 530 -11.29 -0.01 -5.71
CA GLY A 530 -11.10 -1.01 -4.65
C GLY A 530 -9.94 -0.72 -3.70
N GLY A 531 -9.34 0.47 -3.76
CA GLY A 531 -8.31 0.93 -2.81
C GLY A 531 -8.88 1.28 -1.42
N GLU A 532 -7.99 1.67 -0.51
CA GLU A 532 -8.34 1.92 0.89
C GLU A 532 -9.33 3.10 1.06
N PRO A 533 -10.32 2.98 1.98
CA PRO A 533 -11.27 4.05 2.26
C PRO A 533 -10.60 5.24 2.96
N VAL A 534 -10.65 6.40 2.31
CA VAL A 534 -10.13 7.65 2.87
C VAL A 534 -11.28 8.46 3.49
N VAL A 535 -11.20 8.67 4.81
CA VAL A 535 -12.19 9.47 5.56
C VAL A 535 -11.76 10.94 5.57
N ARG A 536 -12.65 11.83 5.14
CA ARG A 536 -12.43 13.28 5.18
C ARG A 536 -13.53 14.00 5.96
N LYS A 537 -13.13 15.08 6.63
CA LYS A 537 -14.03 15.91 7.44
C LYS A 537 -14.78 16.90 6.55
N GLY A 538 -16.08 17.03 6.82
CA GLY A 538 -17.00 17.95 6.14
C GLY A 538 -17.73 17.32 4.96
N ALA A 539 -18.60 18.13 4.34
CA ALA A 539 -19.25 17.77 3.09
C ALA A 539 -18.23 17.67 1.94
N ILE A 540 -18.56 16.88 0.93
CA ILE A 540 -17.74 16.70 -0.26
C ILE A 540 -17.68 18.04 -1.01
N LYS A 541 -16.45 18.50 -1.29
CA LYS A 541 -16.23 19.69 -2.11
C LYS A 541 -16.24 19.28 -3.59
N PRO A 542 -17.02 19.96 -4.45
CA PRO A 542 -17.02 19.68 -5.87
C PRO A 542 -15.67 20.04 -6.50
N VAL A 543 -15.32 19.36 -7.59
CA VAL A 543 -14.24 19.78 -8.49
C VAL A 543 -14.67 21.08 -9.15
N GLN A 544 -13.87 22.14 -9.04
CA GLN A 544 -14.14 23.40 -9.71
C GLN A 544 -13.30 23.50 -10.97
N ILE A 545 -13.97 23.67 -12.10
CA ILE A 545 -13.36 23.91 -13.41
C ILE A 545 -13.65 25.35 -13.81
N MET A 546 -12.61 26.17 -13.91
CA MET A 546 -12.75 27.58 -14.23
C MET A 546 -11.95 27.94 -15.48
N THR A 547 -12.58 28.54 -16.49
CA THR A 547 -11.85 29.11 -17.63
C THR A 547 -11.81 30.63 -17.54
N GLU A 548 -10.61 31.20 -17.66
CA GLU A 548 -10.37 32.64 -17.66
C GLU A 548 -9.48 33.07 -18.84
N ARG A 549 -9.49 34.37 -19.18
CA ARG A 549 -8.58 34.93 -20.18
C ARG A 549 -7.29 35.39 -19.50
N ARG A 550 -6.14 34.99 -20.05
CA ARG A 550 -4.81 35.37 -19.57
C ARG A 550 -4.04 36.02 -20.71
N GLN A 551 -3.59 37.26 -20.53
CA GLN A 551 -2.82 38.04 -21.53
C GLN A 551 -3.48 38.05 -22.93
N GLY A 552 -4.43 38.96 -23.14
CA GLY A 552 -5.14 39.13 -24.41
C GLY A 552 -6.24 38.08 -24.61
N ASN A 553 -6.31 37.48 -25.80
CA ASN A 553 -7.35 36.50 -26.18
C ASN A 553 -7.02 35.04 -25.78
N LYS A 554 -5.89 34.78 -25.11
CA LYS A 554 -5.55 33.42 -24.70
C LYS A 554 -6.43 33.01 -23.52
N LYS A 555 -7.02 31.82 -23.60
CA LYS A 555 -7.81 31.21 -22.53
C LYS A 555 -6.97 30.21 -21.76
N VAL A 556 -7.21 30.11 -20.46
CA VAL A 556 -6.60 29.13 -19.56
C VAL A 556 -7.71 28.51 -18.74
N THR A 557 -7.70 27.19 -18.60
CA THR A 557 -8.63 26.43 -17.78
C THR A 557 -7.91 25.97 -16.51
N LYS A 558 -8.49 26.23 -15.34
CA LYS A 558 -7.99 25.85 -14.02
C LYS A 558 -8.89 24.78 -13.44
N VAL A 559 -8.29 23.78 -12.80
CA VAL A 559 -8.99 22.70 -12.11
C VAL A 559 -8.52 22.65 -10.67
N THR A 560 -9.45 22.62 -9.73
CA THR A 560 -9.17 22.55 -8.29
C THR A 560 -10.10 21.55 -7.61
N GLY A 561 -9.67 20.99 -6.47
CA GLY A 561 -10.49 20.10 -5.65
C GLY A 561 -10.51 18.64 -6.10
N MET A 562 -9.67 18.27 -7.07
CA MET A 562 -9.52 16.91 -7.58
C MET A 562 -8.97 15.94 -6.52
N GLU A 563 -8.19 16.45 -5.57
CA GLU A 563 -7.68 15.67 -4.43
C GLU A 563 -8.81 15.08 -3.58
N THR A 564 -10.00 15.71 -3.58
CA THR A 564 -11.20 15.21 -2.87
C THR A 564 -11.64 13.84 -3.40
N PHE A 565 -11.35 13.55 -4.66
CA PHE A 565 -11.75 12.32 -5.36
C PHE A 565 -10.59 11.33 -5.51
N LEU A 566 -9.53 11.49 -4.70
CA LEU A 566 -8.31 10.67 -4.77
C LEU A 566 -7.72 10.67 -6.18
N ILE A 567 -7.65 11.87 -6.77
CA ILE A 567 -7.00 12.12 -8.05
C ILE A 567 -5.65 12.78 -7.74
N ASP A 568 -4.57 12.12 -8.13
CA ASP A 568 -3.23 12.68 -8.04
C ASP A 568 -3.07 13.83 -9.07
N PRO A 569 -2.69 15.04 -8.63
CA PRO A 569 -2.65 16.21 -9.49
C PRO A 569 -1.56 16.14 -10.58
N ASP A 570 -0.42 15.51 -10.31
CA ASP A 570 0.71 15.40 -11.25
C ASP A 570 0.43 14.38 -12.36
N SER A 571 -0.07 13.21 -11.99
CA SER A 571 -0.56 12.19 -12.92
C SER A 571 -1.70 12.73 -13.77
N PHE A 572 -2.68 13.39 -13.15
CA PHE A 572 -3.79 14.03 -13.85
C PHE A 572 -3.30 15.10 -14.83
N GLY A 573 -2.38 15.98 -14.39
CA GLY A 573 -1.79 17.02 -15.23
C GLY A 573 -1.07 16.45 -16.48
N SER A 574 -0.34 15.35 -16.31
CA SER A 574 0.37 14.65 -17.40
C SER A 574 -0.57 13.98 -18.38
N GLU A 575 -1.67 13.39 -17.89
CA GLU A 575 -2.71 12.77 -18.71
C GLU A 575 -3.47 13.82 -19.54
N LEU A 576 -3.84 14.93 -18.91
CA LEU A 576 -4.51 16.05 -19.59
C LEU A 576 -3.61 16.69 -20.66
N GLN A 577 -2.29 16.76 -20.42
CA GLN A 577 -1.32 17.27 -21.39
C GLN A 577 -1.38 16.46 -22.69
N LYS A 578 -1.38 15.12 -22.57
CA LYS A 578 -1.45 14.20 -23.71
C LYS A 578 -2.83 14.24 -24.38
N LYS A 579 -3.90 14.25 -23.59
CA LYS A 579 -5.28 14.20 -24.10
C LYS A 579 -5.68 15.46 -24.88
N PHE A 580 -5.30 16.63 -24.38
CA PHE A 580 -5.67 17.91 -24.98
C PHE A 580 -4.58 18.50 -25.88
N ALA A 581 -3.42 17.84 -26.00
CA ALA A 581 -2.27 18.33 -26.75
C ALA A 581 -1.90 19.79 -26.38
N CYS A 582 -2.00 20.12 -25.08
CA CYS A 582 -1.81 21.46 -24.55
C CYS A 582 -0.85 21.43 -23.36
N SER A 583 -0.11 22.51 -23.13
CA SER A 583 0.74 22.62 -21.94
C SER A 583 -0.10 22.65 -20.68
N THR A 584 0.25 21.81 -19.71
CA THR A 584 -0.32 21.76 -18.37
C THR A 584 0.75 22.12 -17.33
N SER A 585 0.34 22.68 -16.21
CA SER A 585 1.22 22.92 -15.06
C SER A 585 0.45 22.72 -13.76
N VAL A 586 1.08 22.05 -12.80
CA VAL A 586 0.54 21.84 -11.45
C VAL A 586 1.15 22.87 -10.51
N GLY A 587 0.34 23.43 -9.62
CA GLY A 587 0.80 24.38 -8.60
C GLY A 587 -0.02 24.26 -7.33
N GLU A 588 0.52 24.73 -6.20
CA GLU A 588 -0.23 24.81 -4.95
C GLU A 588 -1.20 26.00 -4.95
N LEU A 589 -2.38 25.81 -4.37
CA LEU A 589 -3.37 26.88 -4.27
C LEU A 589 -2.91 27.99 -3.30
N PRO A 590 -2.91 29.26 -3.71
CA PRO A 590 -2.53 30.36 -2.83
C PRO A 590 -3.55 30.55 -1.70
N GLY A 591 -3.12 30.35 -0.45
CA GLY A 591 -3.91 30.61 0.75
C GLY A 591 -4.92 29.50 1.14
N LYS A 592 -4.95 28.38 0.42
CA LYS A 592 -5.76 27.19 0.76
C LYS A 592 -4.92 25.93 0.58
N LYS A 593 -5.15 24.91 1.41
CA LYS A 593 -4.57 23.58 1.18
C LYS A 593 -5.23 22.94 -0.05
N GLY A 594 -4.43 22.53 -1.02
CA GLY A 594 -4.87 21.87 -2.25
C GLY A 594 -4.00 22.24 -3.45
N TYR A 595 -4.17 21.52 -4.55
CA TYR A 595 -3.44 21.76 -5.79
C TYR A 595 -4.36 22.34 -6.86
N GLU A 596 -3.78 23.13 -7.76
CA GLU A 596 -4.41 23.60 -8.98
C GLU A 596 -3.68 23.04 -10.20
N VAL A 597 -4.45 22.52 -11.16
CA VAL A 597 -3.94 22.13 -12.48
C VAL A 597 -4.39 23.18 -13.49
N LEU A 598 -3.40 23.83 -14.09
CA LEU A 598 -3.56 24.83 -15.15
C LEU A 598 -3.41 24.15 -16.50
N ILE A 599 -4.36 24.36 -17.40
CA ILE A 599 -4.37 23.81 -18.76
C ILE A 599 -4.50 24.99 -19.72
N GLN A 600 -3.59 25.08 -20.69
CA GLN A 600 -3.71 26.09 -21.73
C GLN A 600 -4.90 25.78 -22.65
N GLY A 601 -5.71 26.79 -22.96
CA GLY A 601 -6.91 26.64 -23.79
C GLY A 601 -8.23 26.72 -23.00
N GLY A 602 -9.34 26.80 -23.73
CA GLY A 602 -10.70 26.78 -23.20
C GLY A 602 -11.33 25.41 -23.34
N VAL A 603 -10.86 24.44 -22.54
CA VAL A 603 -11.23 23.02 -22.66
C VAL A 603 -12.33 22.61 -21.67
N ILE A 604 -13.11 23.58 -21.17
CA ILE A 604 -14.02 23.42 -20.03
C ILE A 604 -15.02 22.27 -20.19
N ASP A 605 -15.71 22.20 -21.33
CA ASP A 605 -16.73 21.19 -21.61
C ASP A 605 -16.13 19.80 -21.80
N ASN A 606 -14.97 19.73 -22.48
CA ASN A 606 -14.28 18.47 -22.74
C ASN A 606 -13.69 17.89 -21.46
N LEU A 607 -13.15 18.74 -20.60
CA LEU A 607 -12.61 18.35 -19.31
C LEU A 607 -13.70 17.87 -18.35
N ALA A 608 -14.84 18.56 -18.30
CA ALA A 608 -15.99 18.13 -17.50
C ALA A 608 -16.48 16.74 -17.94
N LYS A 609 -16.59 16.50 -19.26
CA LYS A 609 -16.91 15.17 -19.81
C LYS A 609 -15.85 14.13 -19.43
N TYR A 610 -14.57 14.50 -19.52
CA TYR A 610 -13.46 13.62 -19.19
C TYR A 610 -13.51 13.14 -17.73
N LEU A 611 -13.79 14.03 -16.79
CA LEU A 611 -13.91 13.67 -15.37
C LEU A 611 -15.08 12.71 -15.10
N VAL A 612 -16.17 12.83 -15.85
CA VAL A 612 -17.31 11.91 -15.72
C VAL A 612 -17.00 10.55 -16.34
N GLU A 613 -16.45 10.54 -17.56
CA GLU A 613 -16.26 9.31 -18.36
C GLU A 613 -15.04 8.50 -17.91
N HIS A 614 -13.92 9.16 -17.60
CA HIS A 614 -12.65 8.50 -17.29
C HIS A 614 -12.38 8.41 -15.78
N TYR A 615 -12.93 9.32 -14.98
CA TYR A 615 -12.69 9.37 -13.54
C TYR A 615 -13.91 8.99 -12.71
N GLY A 616 -15.07 8.77 -13.33
CA GLY A 616 -16.30 8.37 -12.64
C GLY A 616 -16.86 9.45 -11.71
N VAL A 617 -16.39 10.70 -11.81
CA VAL A 617 -16.84 11.79 -10.93
C VAL A 617 -18.28 12.15 -11.27
N PRO A 618 -19.24 12.04 -10.33
CA PRO A 618 -20.62 12.39 -10.59
C PRO A 618 -20.77 13.86 -10.99
N LYS A 619 -21.61 14.15 -11.99
CA LYS A 619 -21.86 15.53 -12.48
C LYS A 619 -22.26 16.51 -11.38
N ARG A 620 -22.94 16.04 -10.32
CA ARG A 620 -23.33 16.85 -9.16
C ARG A 620 -22.15 17.42 -8.38
N TYR A 621 -20.96 16.83 -8.51
CA TYR A 621 -19.73 17.26 -7.86
C TYR A 621 -18.77 17.95 -8.84
N ILE A 622 -19.24 18.42 -9.98
CA ILE A 622 -18.44 19.19 -10.94
C ILE A 622 -19.08 20.57 -11.07
N GLU A 623 -18.36 21.60 -10.63
CA GLU A 623 -18.77 22.99 -10.75
C GLU A 623 -18.01 23.64 -11.91
N ILE A 624 -18.75 24.21 -12.85
CA ILE A 624 -18.20 24.80 -14.07
C ILE A 624 -18.38 26.32 -14.00
N LEU A 625 -17.28 27.06 -14.16
CA LEU A 625 -17.28 28.52 -14.10
C LEU A 625 -16.52 29.12 -15.29
N ASP A 626 -17.26 29.51 -16.34
CA ASP A 626 -16.68 30.15 -17.52
C ASP A 626 -16.69 31.69 -17.37
N LYS A 627 -15.54 32.28 -17.02
CA LYS A 627 -15.37 33.74 -16.96
C LYS A 627 -15.13 34.37 -18.33
N THR A 628 -15.13 33.58 -19.41
CA THR A 628 -14.87 34.06 -20.77
C THR A 628 -16.14 34.37 -21.55
N ARG A 629 -17.29 33.87 -21.07
CA ARG A 629 -18.64 34.20 -21.52
C ARG A 629 -19.19 35.34 -20.65
N LYS A 630 -19.77 36.35 -21.30
CA LYS A 630 -20.45 37.47 -20.63
C LYS A 630 -21.83 37.06 -20.17
#